data_AF-A0A928CEX0-F1
#
_entry.id   AF-A0A928CEX0-F1
#
_cell.length_a   1.000
_cell.length_b   1.000
_cell.length_c   1.000
_cell.angle_alpha   90.00
_cell.angle_beta   90.00
_cell.angle_gamma   90.00
#
_symmetry.space_group_name_H-M   'P 1'
#
loop_
_entity.id
_entity.type
_entity.pdbx_description
1 polymer ?
#
loop_
_entity_poly.entity_id
_entity_poly.type
_entity_poly.pdbx_seq_one_letter_code
_entity_poly.pdbx_strand_id
1 'polypeptide(L)'
;MNKRHLLTFAALLWGIPGVIISVKGISAYTQISSNELWYLLIITALVLCGFYFMFRKIVNKYSERILSLKGKINLLHTFPVKGWVLLVFMMSLGILLKNIPNIPLEFIASFYSGLGPILVVSAVRFLSAK
;
A
#
# COMPACT_ATOMS: atom_id res chain seq x y z
N MET A 1 9.18 8.20 21.93
CA MET A 1 8.71 6.89 21.44
C MET A 1 9.89 6.02 21.01
N ASN A 2 9.80 4.70 21.21
CA ASN A 2 10.83 3.75 20.74
C ASN A 2 10.70 3.54 19.21
N LYS A 3 11.82 3.39 18.50
CA LYS A 3 11.86 3.22 17.03
C LYS A 3 11.03 2.03 16.56
N ARG A 4 11.03 0.93 17.34
CA ARG A 4 10.19 -0.25 17.09
C ARG A 4 8.70 0.08 17.04
N HIS A 5 8.19 0.90 17.96
CA HIS A 5 6.77 1.27 17.96
C HIS A 5 6.37 2.10 16.73
N LEU A 6 7.25 2.96 16.21
CA LEU A 6 6.99 3.68 14.96
C LEU A 6 6.93 2.74 13.75
N LEU A 7 7.85 1.77 13.67
CA LEU A 7 7.87 0.79 12.58
C LEU A 7 6.65 -0.12 12.65
N THR A 8 6.24 -0.57 13.84
CA THR A 8 5.01 -1.36 14.03
C THR A 8 3.76 -0.55 13.66
N PHE A 9 3.67 0.72 14.07
CA PHE A 9 2.55 1.57 13.70
C PHE A 9 2.45 1.76 12.18
N ALA A 10 3.58 2.02 11.52
CA ALA A 10 3.63 2.08 10.06
C ALA A 10 3.19 0.75 9.44
N ALA A 11 3.73 -0.38 9.91
CA ALA A 11 3.35 -1.70 9.41
C ALA A 11 1.83 -1.96 9.53
N LEU A 12 1.19 -1.59 10.64
CA LEU A 12 -0.26 -1.71 10.79
C LEU A 12 -1.03 -0.80 9.82
N LEU A 13 -0.56 0.45 9.70
CA LEU A 13 -1.17 1.47 8.84
C LEU A 13 -1.17 1.06 7.36
N TRP A 14 -0.12 0.39 6.88
CA TRP A 14 -0.06 -0.13 5.50
C TRP A 14 -0.67 -1.53 5.38
N GLY A 15 -0.49 -2.38 6.38
CA GLY A 15 -0.87 -3.79 6.33
C GLY A 15 -2.38 -4.00 6.39
N ILE A 16 -3.09 -3.34 7.32
CA ILE A 16 -4.53 -3.57 7.51
C ILE A 16 -5.33 -3.20 6.25
N PRO A 17 -5.18 -1.99 5.66
CA PRO A 17 -5.85 -1.67 4.41
C PRO A 17 -5.40 -2.58 3.27
N GLY A 18 -4.12 -2.97 3.24
CA GLY A 18 -3.56 -3.89 2.26
C GLY A 18 -4.26 -5.23 2.21
N VAL A 19 -4.50 -5.86 3.37
CA VAL A 19 -5.25 -7.12 3.45
C VAL A 19 -6.69 -6.93 2.95
N ILE A 20 -7.38 -5.90 3.44
CA ILE A 20 -8.79 -5.65 3.10
C ILE A 20 -8.98 -5.49 1.58
N ILE A 21 -8.16 -4.65 0.95
CA ILE A 21 -8.30 -4.42 -0.49
C ILE A 21 -7.80 -5.60 -1.31
N SER A 22 -6.77 -6.34 -0.86
CA SER A 22 -6.33 -7.56 -1.54
C SER A 22 -7.46 -8.57 -1.64
N VAL A 23 -8.17 -8.80 -0.52
CA VAL A 23 -9.32 -9.71 -0.48
C VAL A 23 -10.42 -9.23 -1.43
N LYS A 24 -10.74 -7.94 -1.44
CA LYS A 24 -11.73 -7.37 -2.36
C LYS A 24 -11.32 -7.53 -3.84
N GLY A 25 -10.06 -7.31 -4.17
CA GLY A 25 -9.55 -7.48 -5.53
C GLY A 25 -9.63 -8.93 -6.00
N ILE A 26 -9.15 -9.86 -5.18
CA ILE A 26 -9.18 -11.30 -5.51
C ILE A 26 -10.63 -11.79 -5.62
N SER A 27 -11.51 -11.34 -4.73
CA SER A 27 -12.94 -11.68 -4.79
C SER A 27 -13.68 -11.03 -5.97
N ALA A 28 -13.16 -9.96 -6.56
CA ALA A 28 -13.74 -9.37 -7.77
C ALA A 28 -13.39 -10.22 -9.01
N TYR A 29 -12.23 -10.86 -9.04
CA TYR A 29 -11.86 -11.79 -10.12
C TYR A 29 -12.79 -12.99 -10.24
N THR A 30 -13.39 -13.46 -9.15
CA THR A 30 -14.33 -14.60 -9.18
C THR A 30 -15.65 -14.27 -9.86
N GLN A 31 -15.93 -13.00 -10.12
CA GLN A 31 -17.15 -12.51 -10.76
C GLN A 31 -16.92 -12.09 -12.22
N ILE A 32 -15.69 -12.19 -12.72
CA ILE A 32 -15.29 -11.78 -14.07
C ILE A 32 -15.29 -12.98 -15.01
N SER A 33 -15.72 -12.75 -16.25
CA SER A 33 -15.76 -13.78 -17.31
C SER A 33 -14.36 -14.19 -17.77
N SER A 34 -14.18 -15.47 -18.12
CA SER A 34 -12.89 -16.04 -18.52
C SER A 34 -12.22 -15.32 -19.71
N ASN A 35 -13.00 -14.77 -20.64
CA ASN A 35 -12.49 -14.03 -21.80
C ASN A 35 -11.75 -12.73 -21.43
N GLU A 36 -12.04 -12.16 -20.26
CA GLU A 36 -11.48 -10.88 -19.82
C GLU A 36 -10.27 -11.02 -18.89
N LEU A 37 -10.07 -12.22 -18.33
CA LEU A 37 -9.04 -12.46 -17.32
C LEU A 37 -7.62 -12.16 -17.82
N TRP A 38 -7.30 -12.50 -19.07
CA TRP A 38 -5.92 -12.41 -19.56
C TRP A 38 -5.39 -10.97 -19.57
N TYR A 39 -6.16 -10.00 -20.09
CA TYR A 39 -5.72 -8.61 -20.15
C TYR A 39 -5.77 -7.96 -18.76
N LEU A 40 -6.72 -8.34 -17.92
CA LEU A 40 -6.80 -7.86 -16.55
C LEU A 40 -5.62 -8.35 -15.70
N LEU A 41 -5.15 -9.58 -15.90
CA LEU A 41 -3.96 -10.08 -15.22
C LEU A 41 -2.70 -9.32 -15.66
N ILE A 42 -2.59 -8.93 -16.93
CA ILE A 42 -1.51 -8.07 -17.42
C ILE A 42 -1.55 -6.71 -16.72
N ILE A 43 -2.74 -6.10 -16.62
CA ILE A 43 -2.93 -4.83 -15.91
C ILE A 43 -2.55 -4.98 -14.44
N THR A 44 -2.99 -6.05 -13.77
CA THR A 44 -2.62 -6.36 -12.38
C THR A 44 -1.12 -6.48 -12.20
N ALA A 45 -0.44 -7.18 -13.10
CA ALA A 45 1.01 -7.31 -13.06
C ALA A 45 1.71 -5.96 -13.23
N LEU A 46 1.21 -5.10 -14.11
CA LEU A 46 1.75 -3.74 -14.33
C LEU A 46 1.55 -2.87 -13.08
N VAL A 47 0.34 -2.88 -12.51
CA VAL A 47 0.02 -2.19 -11.25
C VAL A 47 0.94 -2.68 -10.12
N LEU A 48 1.01 -3.99 -9.92
CA LEU A 48 1.87 -4.62 -8.92
C LEU A 48 3.33 -4.18 -9.08
N CYS A 49 3.85 -4.25 -10.31
CA CYS A 49 5.22 -3.87 -10.63
C CYS A 49 5.49 -2.38 -10.35
N GLY A 50 4.62 -1.49 -10.84
CA GLY A 50 4.74 -0.04 -10.63
C GLY A 50 4.71 0.34 -9.15
N PHE A 51 3.73 -0.19 -8.41
CA PHE A 51 3.61 0.05 -6.98
C PHE A 51 4.76 -0.59 -6.20
N TYR A 52 5.23 -1.78 -6.58
CA TYR A 52 6.36 -2.44 -5.90
C TYR A 52 7.61 -1.56 -5.89
N PHE A 53 8.00 -1.00 -7.04
CA PHE A 53 9.17 -0.13 -7.13
C PHE A 53 8.99 1.17 -6.35
N MET A 54 7.80 1.77 -6.44
CA MET A 54 7.48 2.99 -5.71
C MET A 54 7.55 2.76 -4.19
N PHE A 55 6.85 1.75 -3.69
CA PHE A 55 6.78 1.42 -2.27
C PHE A 55 8.14 0.99 -1.71
N ARG A 56 8.91 0.18 -2.45
CA ARG A 56 10.26 -0.21 -2.03
C ARG A 56 11.14 1.01 -1.74
N LYS A 57 11.15 1.99 -2.64
CA LYS A 57 11.94 3.22 -2.48
C LYS A 57 11.49 4.03 -1.27
N ILE A 58 10.19 4.07 -1.00
CA ILE A 58 9.60 4.80 0.12
C ILE A 58 9.92 4.11 1.45
N VAL A 59 9.70 2.80 1.53
CA VAL A 59 9.94 1.98 2.72
C VAL A 59 11.40 2.08 3.14
N ASN A 60 12.35 1.89 2.22
CA ASN A 60 13.78 1.97 2.52
C ASN A 60 14.16 3.35 3.07
N LYS A 61 13.73 4.42 2.37
CA LYS A 61 14.00 5.79 2.81
C LYS A 61 13.38 6.12 4.17
N TYR A 62 12.22 5.55 4.48
CA TYR A 62 11.56 5.74 5.77
C TYR A 62 12.28 5.00 6.89
N SER A 63 12.61 3.72 6.67
CA SER A 63 13.34 2.89 7.61
C SER A 63 14.71 3.48 7.96
N GLU A 64 15.50 3.88 6.96
CA GLU A 64 16.81 4.53 7.16
C GLU A 64 16.70 5.83 7.98
N ARG A 65 15.65 6.62 7.74
CA ARG A 65 15.41 7.86 8.51
C ARG A 65 15.02 7.57 9.95
N ILE A 66 14.15 6.58 10.22
CA ILE A 66 13.81 6.18 11.59
C ILE A 66 15.06 5.70 12.34
N LEU A 67 15.89 4.90 11.67
CA LEU A 67 17.09 4.32 12.26
C LEU A 67 18.17 5.37 12.54
N SER A 68 18.33 6.38 11.68
CA SER A 68 19.34 7.45 11.85
C SER A 68 18.99 8.50 12.92
N LEU A 69 17.75 8.57 13.42
CA LEU A 69 17.37 9.53 14.46
C LEU A 69 18.07 9.22 15.80
N LYS A 70 18.75 10.23 16.38
CA LYS A 70 19.34 10.21 17.73
C LYS A 70 18.51 11.14 18.65
N GLY A 71 18.11 10.67 19.84
CA GLY A 71 17.38 11.47 20.85
C GLY A 71 15.88 11.17 20.98
N LYS A 72 15.13 12.03 21.70
CA LYS A 72 13.67 11.90 21.89
C LYS A 72 12.93 12.17 20.57
N ILE A 73 12.23 11.16 20.07
CA ILE A 73 11.61 11.14 18.75
C ILE A 73 10.15 11.64 18.84
N ASN A 74 9.84 12.73 18.13
CA ASN A 74 8.47 13.20 17.87
C ASN A 74 7.92 12.60 16.55
N LEU A 75 6.70 12.06 16.59
CA LEU A 75 6.02 11.41 15.46
C LEU A 75 5.95 12.29 14.20
N LEU A 76 5.63 13.57 14.35
CA LEU A 76 5.43 14.52 13.25
C LEU A 76 6.73 14.88 12.51
N HIS A 77 7.86 14.99 13.22
CA HIS A 77 9.16 15.35 12.63
C HIS A 77 9.90 14.16 11.98
N THR A 78 9.45 12.94 12.30
CA THR A 78 10.10 11.68 11.87
C THR A 78 9.62 11.25 10.50
N PHE A 79 8.37 11.52 10.15
CA PHE A 79 7.82 11.18 8.85
C PHE A 79 8.37 12.10 7.74
N PRO A 80 9.03 11.55 6.70
CA PRO A 80 9.41 12.32 5.53
C PRO A 80 8.14 12.79 4.81
N VAL A 81 8.19 14.00 4.24
CA VAL A 81 7.10 14.60 3.44
C VAL A 81 6.50 13.58 2.45
N LYS A 82 7.34 12.74 1.82
CA LYS A 82 6.88 11.70 0.88
C LYS A 82 6.00 10.61 1.50
N GLY A 83 6.23 10.24 2.77
CA GLY A 83 5.39 9.28 3.50
C GLY A 83 4.03 9.87 3.88
N TRP A 84 4.00 11.14 4.30
CA TRP A 84 2.75 11.89 4.52
C TRP A 84 1.96 12.07 3.22
N VAL A 85 2.63 12.47 2.13
CA VAL A 85 2.00 12.63 0.81
C VAL A 85 1.39 11.31 0.34
N LEU A 86 2.07 10.18 0.54
CA LEU A 86 1.52 8.88 0.17
C LEU A 86 0.32 8.48 1.04
N LEU A 87 0.35 8.76 2.35
CA LEU A 87 -0.81 8.54 3.22
C LEU A 87 -2.02 9.36 2.79
N VAL A 88 -1.82 10.65 2.52
CA VAL A 88 -2.86 11.52 1.99
C VAL A 88 -3.33 11.01 0.64
N PHE A 89 -2.42 10.65 -0.27
CA PHE A 89 -2.76 10.09 -1.57
C PHE A 89 -3.59 8.82 -1.45
N MET A 90 -3.24 7.89 -0.55
CA MET A 90 -3.98 6.65 -0.35
C MET A 90 -5.35 6.86 0.30
N MET A 91 -5.45 7.75 1.29
CA MET A 91 -6.73 8.12 1.88
C MET A 91 -7.61 8.82 0.87
N SER A 92 -7.07 9.79 0.13
CA SER A 92 -7.77 10.49 -0.95
C SER A 92 -8.21 9.53 -2.03
N LEU A 93 -7.35 8.61 -2.48
CA LEU A 93 -7.68 7.62 -3.51
C LEU A 93 -8.77 6.66 -3.02
N GLY A 94 -8.73 6.21 -1.77
CA GLY A 94 -9.78 5.39 -1.18
C GLY A 94 -11.12 6.11 -1.05
N ILE A 95 -11.11 7.39 -0.65
CA ILE A 95 -12.32 8.24 -0.57
C ILE A 95 -12.86 8.53 -1.97
N LEU A 96 -11.98 8.86 -2.92
CA LEU A 96 -12.35 9.16 -4.30
C LEU A 96 -13.01 7.93 -4.93
N LEU A 97 -12.41 6.75 -4.76
CA LEU A 97 -13.00 5.50 -5.22
C LEU A 97 -14.35 5.24 -4.54
N LYS A 98 -14.46 5.41 -3.22
CA LYS A 98 -15.75 5.26 -2.52
C LYS A 98 -16.85 6.18 -3.07
N ASN A 99 -16.49 7.38 -3.53
CA ASN A 99 -17.44 8.39 -4.01
C ASN A 99 -17.74 8.28 -5.51
N ILE A 100 -17.02 7.45 -6.27
CA ILE A 100 -17.34 7.20 -7.68
C ILE A 100 -18.52 6.22 -7.72
N PRO A 101 -19.71 6.66 -8.21
CA PRO A 101 -20.80 5.73 -8.44
C PRO A 101 -20.39 4.74 -9.54
N ASN A 102 -20.64 3.45 -9.30
CA ASN A 102 -20.38 2.36 -10.25
C ASN A 102 -18.92 2.21 -10.70
N ILE A 103 -17.99 2.03 -9.75
CA ILE A 103 -16.64 1.60 -10.12
C ILE A 103 -16.71 0.27 -10.90
N PRO A 104 -16.08 0.18 -12.08
CA PRO A 104 -16.03 -1.05 -12.87
C PRO A 104 -15.41 -2.20 -12.06
N LEU A 105 -16.03 -3.38 -12.13
CA LEU A 105 -15.57 -4.57 -11.42
C LEU A 105 -14.15 -4.96 -11.87
N GLU A 106 -13.84 -4.75 -13.14
CA GLU A 106 -12.57 -4.97 -13.80
C GLU A 106 -11.46 -4.11 -13.17
N PHE A 107 -11.78 -2.86 -12.83
CA PHE A 107 -10.85 -1.96 -12.14
C PHE A 107 -10.60 -2.45 -10.71
N ILE A 108 -11.65 -2.83 -9.98
CA ILE A 108 -11.50 -3.37 -8.61
C ILE A 108 -10.65 -4.64 -8.63
N ALA A 109 -10.95 -5.57 -9.53
CA ALA A 109 -10.21 -6.82 -9.67
C ALA A 109 -8.74 -6.56 -9.98
N SER A 110 -8.45 -5.77 -11.02
CA SER A 110 -7.08 -5.58 -11.46
C SER A 110 -6.27 -4.68 -10.52
N PHE A 111 -6.81 -3.52 -10.16
CA PHE A 111 -6.10 -2.53 -9.36
C PHE A 111 -5.93 -2.98 -7.90
N TYR A 112 -6.97 -3.49 -7.25
CA TYR A 112 -6.87 -3.88 -5.83
C TYR A 112 -6.05 -5.16 -5.64
N SER A 113 -6.10 -6.10 -6.58
CA SER A 113 -5.23 -7.29 -6.54
C SER A 113 -3.78 -6.96 -6.81
N GLY A 114 -3.47 -5.89 -7.55
CA GLY A 114 -2.11 -5.43 -7.76
C GLY A 114 -1.58 -4.61 -6.57
N LEU A 115 -2.36 -3.65 -6.10
CA LEU A 115 -1.94 -2.68 -5.07
C LEU A 115 -1.95 -3.27 -3.66
N GLY A 116 -2.97 -4.07 -3.32
CA GLY A 116 -3.15 -4.65 -1.99
C GLY A 116 -1.96 -5.48 -1.50
N PRO A 117 -1.49 -6.47 -2.27
CA PRO A 117 -0.35 -7.29 -1.86
C PRO A 117 0.93 -6.47 -1.65
N ILE A 118 1.13 -5.41 -2.44
CA ILE A 118 2.29 -4.52 -2.28
C ILE A 118 2.27 -3.77 -0.95
N LEU A 119 1.10 -3.37 -0.47
CA LEU A 119 0.96 -2.77 0.86
C LEU A 119 1.33 -3.75 1.97
N VAL A 120 0.88 -5.00 1.85
CA VAL A 120 1.20 -6.07 2.81
C VAL A 120 2.71 -6.35 2.80
N VAL A 121 3.33 -6.47 1.62
CA VAL A 121 4.78 -6.64 1.48
C VAL A 121 5.53 -5.44 2.09
N SER A 122 5.01 -4.23 1.91
CA SER A 122 5.60 -3.02 2.50
C SER A 122 5.51 -3.02 4.03
N ALA A 123 4.38 -3.48 4.58
CA ALA A 123 4.20 -3.65 6.03
C ALA A 123 5.21 -4.65 6.61
N VAL A 124 5.39 -5.79 5.96
CA VAL A 124 6.41 -6.79 6.37
C VAL A 124 7.81 -6.18 6.34
N ARG A 125 8.14 -5.41 5.29
CA ARG A 125 9.44 -4.74 5.21
C ARG A 125 9.67 -3.72 6.32
N PHE A 126 8.63 -3.02 6.80
CA PHE A 126 8.76 -2.15 7.97
C PHE A 126 9.08 -2.93 9.25
N LEU A 127 8.50 -4.12 9.43
CA LEU A 127 8.79 -4.98 10.58
C LEU A 127 10.19 -5.59 10.50
N SER A 128 10.68 -5.87 9.30
CA SER A 128 12.02 -6.44 9.08
C SER A 128 13.14 -5.39 9.03
N ALA A 129 12.82 -4.10 9.05
CA ALA A 129 13.81 -3.04 9.10
C ALA A 129 14.56 -3.07 10.45
N LYS A 130 15.85 -3.40 10.38
CA LYS A 130 16.76 -3.44 11.53
C LYS A 130 17.80 -2.33 11.42
#